data_AF-A0A0B4K650-F1
#
_entry.id   AF-A0A0B4K650-F1
#
_cell.length_a   1.000
_cell.length_b   1.000
_cell.length_c   1.000
_cell.angle_alpha   90.00
_cell.angle_beta   90.00
_cell.angle_gamma   90.00
#
_symmetry.space_group_name_H-M   'P 1'
#
loop_
_entity.id
_entity.type
_entity.pdbx_description
1 polymer ?
#
loop_
_entity_poly.entity_id
_entity_poly.type
_entity_poly.pdbx_seq_one_letter_code
_entity_poly.pdbx_strand_id
1 'polypeptide(L)'
;MSTTFWFYLYACFISVLAVYLPEHNCHSYFTYETMELEKTYIGVFTAHKSLLTSFYWEAEFSARGSIDQVDYLNPYPDNQECFKNIKRGNRAQMFVSFQNITSELPKLISFKLNGETLCSNEKYPPLSITTRVARRMAVDEIPIALTFRKRF
;
A
#
# COMPACT_ATOMS: atom_id res chain seq x y z
N MET A 1 -10.07 -27.42 -40.10
CA MET A 1 -9.55 -26.52 -39.03
C MET A 1 -9.07 -27.39 -37.89
N SER A 2 -7.83 -27.24 -37.44
CA SER A 2 -7.22 -28.15 -36.46
C SER A 2 -7.84 -27.98 -35.08
N THR A 3 -8.15 -29.09 -34.40
CA THR A 3 -8.67 -29.10 -33.02
C THR A 3 -7.70 -28.47 -32.03
N THR A 4 -6.39 -28.48 -32.33
CA THR A 4 -5.38 -27.78 -31.54
C THR A 4 -5.61 -26.27 -31.46
N PHE A 5 -6.14 -25.64 -32.53
CA PHE A 5 -6.40 -24.20 -32.54
C PHE A 5 -7.50 -23.80 -31.53
N TRP A 6 -8.48 -24.68 -31.31
CA TRP A 6 -9.56 -24.43 -30.36
C TRP A 6 -9.11 -24.50 -28.90
N PHE A 7 -8.16 -25.39 -28.57
CA PHE A 7 -7.60 -25.45 -27.20
C PHE A 7 -6.78 -24.21 -26.84
N TYR A 8 -6.01 -23.66 -27.80
CA TYR A 8 -5.27 -22.40 -27.57
C TYR A 8 -6.21 -21.22 -27.31
N LEU A 9 -7.33 -21.14 -28.05
CA LEU A 9 -8.34 -20.10 -27.81
C LEU A 9 -9.00 -20.25 -26.44
N TYR A 10 -9.34 -21.47 -26.01
CA TYR A 10 -9.92 -21.70 -24.68
C TYR A 10 -8.94 -21.39 -23.55
N ALA A 11 -7.65 -21.68 -23.72
CA ALA A 11 -6.63 -21.33 -22.73
C ALA A 11 -6.46 -19.80 -22.58
N CYS A 12 -6.68 -19.02 -23.65
CA CYS A 12 -6.67 -17.55 -23.56
C CYS A 12 -7.87 -16.97 -22.79
N PHE A 13 -8.96 -17.73 -22.60
CA PHE A 13 -10.13 -17.30 -21.82
C PHE A 13 -10.02 -17.62 -20.33
N ILE A 14 -8.84 -17.98 -19.81
CA ILE A 14 -8.59 -17.88 -18.38
C ILE A 14 -8.54 -16.37 -18.07
N SER A 15 -9.72 -15.79 -17.89
CA SER A 15 -9.95 -14.39 -17.57
C SER A 15 -9.22 -14.06 -16.28
N VAL A 16 -8.00 -13.51 -16.39
CA VAL A 16 -7.34 -12.87 -15.27
C VAL A 16 -8.21 -11.66 -14.93
N LEU A 17 -8.93 -11.73 -13.82
CA LEU A 17 -9.63 -10.58 -13.26
C LEU A 17 -8.57 -9.59 -12.79
N ALA A 18 -8.24 -8.63 -13.65
CA ALA A 18 -7.31 -7.56 -13.31
C ALA A 18 -7.94 -6.68 -12.22
N VAL A 19 -7.21 -6.50 -11.11
CA VAL A 19 -7.60 -5.55 -10.07
C VAL A 19 -7.31 -4.13 -10.56
N TYR A 20 -8.30 -3.24 -10.47
CA TYR A 20 -8.14 -1.85 -10.83
C TYR A 20 -7.31 -1.10 -9.77
N LEU A 21 -6.27 -0.39 -10.23
CA LEU A 21 -5.43 0.48 -9.42
C LEU A 21 -5.90 1.93 -9.59
N PRO A 22 -6.44 2.57 -8.53
CA PRO A 22 -6.88 3.96 -8.63
C PRO A 22 -5.72 4.93 -8.84
N GLU A 23 -5.98 6.02 -9.56
CA GLU A 23 -5.05 7.15 -9.61
C GLU A 23 -4.92 7.79 -8.21
N HIS A 24 -3.68 8.03 -7.80
CA HIS A 24 -3.36 8.56 -6.47
C HIS A 24 -2.58 9.89 -6.50
N ASN A 25 -2.19 10.40 -7.68
CA ASN A 25 -1.47 11.68 -7.88
C ASN A 25 -0.35 11.96 -6.86
N CYS A 26 0.38 10.93 -6.44
CA CYS A 26 1.34 10.99 -5.33
C CYS A 26 2.65 10.26 -5.68
N HIS A 27 3.05 10.29 -6.95
CA HIS A 27 4.11 9.45 -7.50
C HIS A 27 5.48 9.55 -6.80
N SER A 28 5.78 10.68 -6.15
CA SER A 28 7.05 10.86 -5.41
C SER A 28 7.09 10.19 -4.03
N TYR A 29 5.92 9.86 -3.48
CA TYR A 29 5.76 9.48 -2.07
C TYR A 29 4.86 8.27 -1.83
N PHE A 30 4.12 7.81 -2.84
CA PHE A 30 3.28 6.63 -2.76
C PHE A 30 3.30 5.83 -4.06
N THR A 31 3.29 4.51 -3.94
CA THR A 31 3.08 3.59 -5.06
C THR A 31 2.27 2.38 -4.62
N TYR A 32 1.49 1.80 -5.53
CA TYR A 32 0.97 0.46 -5.38
C TYR A 32 2.03 -0.56 -5.80
N GLU A 33 2.09 -1.68 -5.10
CA GLU A 33 2.98 -2.80 -5.41
C GLU A 33 2.31 -4.12 -4.97
N THR A 34 3.00 -5.24 -5.18
CA THR A 34 2.59 -6.54 -4.66
C THR A 34 3.73 -7.22 -3.92
N MET A 35 3.39 -8.01 -2.90
CA MET A 35 4.31 -8.89 -2.18
C MET A 35 3.92 -10.36 -2.34
N GLU A 36 4.79 -11.26 -1.85
CA GLU A 36 4.51 -12.70 -1.74
C GLU A 36 4.15 -13.36 -3.09
N LEU A 37 4.89 -13.02 -4.14
CA LEU A 37 4.65 -13.49 -5.52
C LEU A 37 3.26 -13.06 -6.04
N GLU A 38 2.99 -11.75 -5.99
CA GLU A 38 1.77 -11.13 -6.51
C GLU A 38 0.47 -11.50 -5.78
N LYS A 39 0.57 -12.14 -4.61
CA LYS A 39 -0.60 -12.58 -3.83
C LYS A 39 -1.19 -11.48 -2.98
N THR A 40 -0.37 -10.55 -2.53
CA THR A 40 -0.78 -9.51 -1.57
C THR A 40 -0.52 -8.14 -2.17
N TYR A 41 -1.57 -7.37 -2.42
CA TYR A 41 -1.44 -5.98 -2.85
C TYR A 41 -1.04 -5.10 -1.66
N ILE A 42 -0.12 -4.17 -1.90
CA ILE A 42 0.35 -3.23 -0.89
C ILE A 42 0.38 -1.80 -1.41
N GLY A 43 0.34 -0.85 -0.49
CA GLY A 43 0.62 0.56 -0.76
C GLY A 43 1.89 0.97 -0.04
N VAL A 44 2.93 1.35 -0.78
CA VAL A 44 4.24 1.73 -0.24
C VAL A 44 4.34 3.25 -0.17
N PHE A 45 4.59 3.75 1.03
CA PHE A 45 4.83 5.15 1.35
C PHE A 45 6.33 5.41 1.46
N THR A 46 6.77 6.55 0.94
CA THR A 46 8.17 7.00 1.01
C THR A 46 8.24 8.37 1.67
N ALA A 47 9.15 8.54 2.63
CA ALA A 47 9.34 9.81 3.32
C ALA A 47 9.76 10.93 2.35
N HIS A 48 9.39 12.17 2.65
CA HIS A 48 9.78 13.34 1.83
C HIS A 48 11.23 13.78 2.07
N LYS A 49 11.81 13.45 3.22
CA LYS A 49 13.19 13.75 3.61
C LYS A 49 13.92 12.48 4.05
N SER A 50 15.22 12.40 3.77
CA SER A 50 16.13 11.41 4.35
C SER A 50 16.60 11.86 5.74
N LEU A 51 17.27 10.95 6.48
CA LEU A 51 17.94 11.22 7.76
C LEU A 51 17.02 11.76 8.88
N LEU A 52 15.70 11.61 8.75
CA LEU A 52 14.78 11.86 9.85
C LEU A 52 15.00 10.81 10.95
N THR A 53 15.00 11.24 12.22
CA THR A 53 15.16 10.36 13.38
C THR A 53 13.85 9.81 13.92
N SER A 54 12.72 10.43 13.55
CA SER A 54 11.39 10.00 13.95
C SER A 54 10.34 10.35 12.89
N PHE A 55 9.28 9.55 12.91
CA PHE A 55 8.20 9.62 11.93
C PHE A 55 6.84 9.51 12.61
N TYR A 56 5.90 10.30 12.12
CA TYR A 56 4.47 10.14 12.35
C TYR A 56 3.80 10.05 10.98
N TRP A 57 3.57 8.82 10.55
CA TRP A 57 2.91 8.50 9.29
C TRP A 57 1.41 8.56 9.50
N GLU A 58 0.68 9.21 8.60
CA GLU A 58 -0.77 9.24 8.56
C GLU A 58 -1.23 9.14 7.11
N ALA A 59 -2.08 8.18 6.81
CA ALA A 59 -2.71 8.05 5.50
C ALA A 59 -4.20 7.78 5.63
N GLU A 60 -4.96 8.25 4.67
CA GLU A 60 -6.38 7.97 4.55
C GLU A 60 -6.66 7.36 3.18
N PHE A 61 -7.51 6.35 3.18
CA PHE A 61 -7.96 5.64 1.98
C PHE A 61 -9.47 5.70 1.87
N SER A 62 -9.96 5.79 0.64
CA SER A 62 -11.37 5.66 0.29
C SER A 62 -11.58 4.37 -0.50
N ALA A 63 -12.56 3.56 -0.12
CA ALA A 63 -12.87 2.30 -0.79
C ALA A 63 -14.37 2.17 -1.06
N ARG A 64 -14.72 1.52 -2.18
CA ARG A 64 -16.11 1.14 -2.53
C ARG A 64 -16.48 -0.28 -2.07
N GLY A 65 -15.54 -0.98 -1.43
CA GLY A 65 -15.69 -2.36 -0.98
C GLY A 65 -16.19 -2.49 0.46
N SER A 66 -15.75 -3.56 1.12
CA SER A 66 -16.07 -3.83 2.53
C SER A 66 -15.32 -2.90 3.48
N ILE A 67 -15.74 -2.91 4.74
CA ILE A 67 -14.93 -2.37 5.84
C ILE A 67 -13.63 -3.21 5.92
N ASP A 68 -12.56 -2.61 6.44
CA ASP A 68 -11.28 -3.26 6.76
C ASP A 68 -10.39 -3.75 5.60
N GLN A 69 -10.52 -3.16 4.41
CA GLN A 69 -9.63 -3.47 3.29
C GLN A 69 -8.18 -2.95 3.44
N VAL A 70 -7.91 -2.13 4.46
CA VAL A 70 -6.58 -1.55 4.72
C VAL A 70 -6.05 -2.03 6.07
N ASP A 71 -4.89 -2.66 6.05
CA ASP A 71 -4.17 -3.14 7.23
C ASP A 71 -3.29 -2.03 7.85
N TYR A 72 -2.62 -2.33 8.95
CA TYR A 72 -1.72 -1.41 9.64
C TYR A 72 -0.48 -1.06 8.82
N LEU A 73 0.06 0.14 9.07
CA LEU A 73 1.34 0.59 8.52
C LEU A 73 2.50 -0.21 9.12
N ASN A 74 3.38 -0.77 8.29
CA ASN A 74 4.57 -1.53 8.70
C ASN A 74 5.84 -1.05 7.95
N PRO A 75 7.05 -1.20 8.50
CA PRO A 75 8.29 -0.86 7.79
C PRO A 75 8.47 -1.68 6.51
N TYR A 76 8.84 -1.02 5.41
CA TYR A 76 9.07 -1.65 4.11
C TYR A 76 10.58 -1.75 3.78
N PRO A 77 11.06 -2.87 3.19
CA PRO A 77 10.31 -4.11 2.90
C PRO A 77 10.10 -4.99 4.15
N ASP A 78 10.97 -4.84 5.13
CA ASP A 78 10.87 -5.39 6.47
C ASP A 78 11.60 -4.45 7.45
N ASN A 79 11.47 -4.71 8.74
CA ASN A 79 12.08 -3.88 9.78
C ASN A 79 13.60 -3.73 9.63
N GLN A 80 14.31 -4.83 9.38
CA GLN A 80 15.77 -4.83 9.36
C GLN A 80 16.31 -4.11 8.13
N GLU A 81 15.73 -4.36 6.96
CA GLU A 81 16.16 -3.70 5.73
C GLU A 81 15.72 -2.23 5.70
N CYS A 82 14.52 -1.89 6.21
CA CYS A 82 14.09 -0.50 6.38
C CYS A 82 15.10 0.28 7.24
N PHE A 83 15.49 -0.29 8.39
CA PHE A 83 16.47 0.33 9.27
C PHE A 83 17.84 0.52 8.58
N LYS A 84 18.36 -0.51 7.90
CA LYS A 84 19.62 -0.42 7.15
C LYS A 84 19.55 0.65 6.06
N ASN A 85 18.43 0.74 5.33
CA ASN A 85 18.23 1.74 4.29
C ASN A 85 18.29 3.16 4.86
N ILE A 86 17.63 3.41 5.99
CA ILE A 86 17.69 4.71 6.67
C ILE A 86 19.12 5.03 7.11
N LYS A 87 19.86 4.06 7.67
CA LYS A 87 21.26 4.24 8.06
C LYS A 87 22.19 4.53 6.88
N ARG A 88 21.86 4.04 5.68
CA ARG A 88 22.55 4.37 4.42
C ARG A 88 22.19 5.76 3.87
N GLY A 89 21.30 6.50 4.53
CA GLY A 89 20.84 7.81 4.08
C GLY A 89 19.66 7.76 3.10
N ASN A 90 19.09 6.58 2.85
CA ASN A 90 17.88 6.47 2.03
C ASN A 90 16.66 6.99 2.80
N ARG A 91 15.61 7.34 2.05
CA ARG A 91 14.33 7.77 2.62
C ARG A 91 13.64 6.55 3.25
N ALA A 92 13.10 6.73 4.45
CA ALA A 92 12.34 5.68 5.12
C ALA A 92 11.10 5.31 4.30
N GLN A 93 10.74 4.03 4.33
CA GLN A 93 9.55 3.51 3.66
C GLN A 93 8.70 2.68 4.61
N MET A 94 7.38 2.84 4.47
CA MET A 94 6.37 2.07 5.17
C MET A 94 5.40 1.50 4.15
N PHE A 95 4.69 0.43 4.48
CA PHE A 95 3.64 -0.10 3.63
C PHE A 95 2.38 -0.44 4.44
N VAL A 96 1.24 -0.45 3.75
CA VAL A 96 0.02 -1.13 4.21
C VAL A 96 -0.25 -2.31 3.30
N SER A 97 -0.81 -3.38 3.85
CA SER A 97 -1.39 -4.46 3.05
C SER A 97 -2.86 -4.17 2.78
N PHE A 98 -3.29 -4.46 1.55
CA PHE A 98 -4.68 -4.43 1.17
C PHE A 98 -5.27 -5.83 1.25
N GLN A 99 -6.39 -5.95 1.94
CA GLN A 99 -7.07 -7.24 2.20
C GLN A 99 -8.47 -7.21 1.61
N ASN A 100 -9.03 -8.40 1.34
CA ASN A 100 -10.41 -8.55 0.84
C ASN A 100 -10.68 -7.70 -0.43
N ILE A 101 -9.72 -7.68 -1.35
CA ILE A 101 -9.79 -6.94 -2.61
C ILE A 101 -10.49 -7.80 -3.67
N THR A 102 -11.54 -7.25 -4.25
CA THR A 102 -12.34 -7.93 -5.28
C THR A 102 -12.05 -7.38 -6.67
N SER A 103 -12.28 -6.08 -6.88
CA SER A 103 -12.17 -5.45 -8.20
C SER A 103 -11.33 -4.18 -8.24
N GLU A 104 -11.18 -3.47 -7.13
CA GLU A 104 -10.54 -2.15 -7.06
C GLU A 104 -9.80 -2.01 -5.71
N LEU A 105 -8.57 -1.51 -5.74
CA LEU A 105 -7.83 -1.20 -4.52
C LEU A 105 -8.39 0.07 -3.84
N PRO A 106 -8.26 0.21 -2.52
CA PRO A 106 -8.53 1.46 -1.83
C PRO A 106 -7.71 2.62 -2.41
N LYS A 107 -8.38 3.71 -2.77
CA LYS A 107 -7.77 4.94 -3.30
C LYS A 107 -7.15 5.75 -2.18
N LEU A 108 -5.88 6.14 -2.32
CA LEU A 108 -5.24 7.07 -1.39
C LEU A 108 -5.85 8.48 -1.53
N ILE A 109 -6.45 9.00 -0.45
CA ILE A 109 -7.07 10.33 -0.42
C ILE A 109 -6.25 11.37 0.34
N SER A 110 -5.41 10.93 1.27
CA SER A 110 -4.54 11.83 2.03
C SER A 110 -3.30 11.08 2.47
N PHE A 111 -2.14 11.71 2.35
CA PHE A 111 -0.90 11.23 2.94
C PHE A 111 -0.17 12.37 3.62
N LYS A 112 0.08 12.22 4.93
CA LYS A 112 0.86 13.14 5.75
C LYS A 112 2.02 12.45 6.43
N LEU A 113 3.11 13.19 6.59
CA LEU A 113 4.27 12.76 7.35
C LEU A 113 4.72 13.88 8.28
N ASN A 114 4.78 13.60 9.58
CA ASN A 114 5.18 14.59 10.60
C ASN A 114 4.30 15.86 10.56
N GLY A 115 3.01 15.71 10.23
CA GLY A 115 2.05 16.81 10.11
C GLY A 115 2.07 17.54 8.77
N GLU A 116 3.09 17.33 7.94
CA GLU A 116 3.18 17.90 6.59
C GLU A 116 2.33 17.05 5.63
N THR A 117 1.38 17.68 4.94
CA THR A 117 0.56 17.01 3.92
C THR A 117 1.34 16.93 2.63
N LEU A 118 1.66 15.71 2.20
CA LEU A 118 2.42 15.47 0.98
C LEU A 118 1.52 15.32 -0.24
N CYS A 119 0.34 14.73 -0.05
CA CYS A 119 -0.63 14.48 -1.11
C CYS A 119 -2.06 14.54 -0.56
N SER A 120 -2.98 15.02 -1.40
CA SER A 120 -4.42 14.99 -1.14
C SER A 120 -5.16 14.72 -2.44
N ASN A 121 -6.18 13.87 -2.40
CA ASN A 121 -7.04 13.53 -3.53
C ASN A 121 -8.50 13.52 -3.12
N GLU A 122 -9.38 13.64 -4.12
CA GLU A 122 -10.81 13.44 -3.92
C GLU A 122 -11.13 11.99 -3.53
N LYS A 123 -11.96 11.86 -2.48
CA LYS A 123 -12.56 10.59 -2.08
C LYS A 123 -13.59 10.09 -3.10
N TYR A 124 -13.89 8.80 -3.08
CA TYR A 124 -14.99 8.29 -3.88
C TYR A 124 -16.32 8.93 -3.45
N PRO A 125 -17.26 9.12 -4.41
CA PRO A 125 -18.64 9.42 -4.08
C PRO A 125 -19.26 8.30 -3.23
N PRO A 126 -20.24 8.62 -2.36
CA PRO A 126 -21.01 7.60 -1.65
C PRO A 126 -21.69 6.60 -2.60
N LEU A 127 -21.80 5.32 -2.26
CA LEU A 127 -21.40 4.70 -0.99
C LEU A 127 -19.91 4.34 -0.99
N SER A 128 -19.15 4.95 -0.07
CA SER A 128 -17.71 4.72 0.08
C SER A 128 -17.33 4.72 1.56
N ILE A 129 -16.38 3.89 1.94
CA ILE A 129 -15.83 3.82 3.29
C ILE A 129 -14.50 4.55 3.30
N THR A 130 -14.25 5.32 4.37
CA THR A 130 -12.95 5.96 4.60
C THR A 130 -12.23 5.24 5.72
N THR A 131 -10.97 4.88 5.50
CA THR A 131 -10.11 4.23 6.49
C THR A 131 -8.87 5.07 6.70
N ARG A 132 -8.66 5.51 7.96
CA ARG A 132 -7.44 6.20 8.38
C ARG A 132 -6.49 5.20 9.04
N VAL A 133 -5.23 5.25 8.62
CA VAL A 133 -4.12 4.52 9.23
C VAL A 133 -3.06 5.51 9.69
N ALA A 134 -2.52 5.31 10.88
CA ALA A 134 -1.45 6.17 11.39
C ALA A 134 -0.48 5.35 12.23
N ARG A 135 0.80 5.69 12.18
CA ARG A 135 1.84 5.05 13.00
C ARG A 135 2.96 6.04 13.33
N ARG A 136 3.26 6.15 14.62
CA ARG A 136 4.47 6.82 15.12
C ARG A 136 5.59 5.80 15.25
N MET A 137 6.81 6.18 14.89
CA MET A 137 8.00 5.36 15.07
C MET A 137 9.27 6.21 15.11
N ALA A 138 10.17 5.93 16.06
CA ALA A 138 11.53 6.42 16.02
C ALA A 138 12.46 5.43 15.27
N VAL A 139 13.54 5.92 14.67
CA VAL A 139 14.44 5.08 13.84
C VAL A 139 15.02 3.91 14.62
N ASP A 140 15.37 4.11 15.88
CA ASP A 140 15.91 3.11 16.79
C ASP A 140 14.88 2.05 17.23
N GLU A 141 13.59 2.35 17.12
CA GLU A 141 12.50 1.40 17.39
C GLU A 141 12.24 0.45 16.20
N ILE A 142 12.58 0.85 14.97
CA ILE A 142 12.27 0.09 13.74
C ILE A 142 12.72 -1.38 13.84
N PRO A 143 13.97 -1.72 14.26
CA PRO A 143 14.45 -3.10 14.25
C PRO A 143 13.66 -4.05 15.14
N ILE A 144 13.05 -3.53 16.21
CA ILE A 144 12.31 -4.28 17.23
C ILE A 144 10.79 -4.06 17.15
N ALA A 145 10.32 -3.27 16.18
CA ALA A 145 8.92 -2.93 16.05
C ALA A 145 8.09 -4.18 15.73
N LEU A 146 6.93 -4.34 16.38
CA LEU A 146 6.01 -5.42 15.99
C LEU A 146 5.43 -5.14 14.60
N THR A 147 5.44 -6.17 13.75
CA THR A 147 4.67 -6.16 12.50
C THR A 147 3.21 -6.45 12.83
N PHE A 148 2.34 -5.49 12.58
CA PHE A 148 0.92 -5.64 12.85
C PHE A 148 0.20 -6.17 11.61
N ARG A 149 -0.69 -7.12 11.83
CA ARG A 149 -1.63 -7.63 10.82
C ARG A 149 -3.00 -7.77 11.46
N LYS A 150 -4.05 -7.26 10.83
CA LYS A 150 -5.43 -7.60 11.19
C LYS A 150 -5.63 -9.10 10.92
N ARG A 151 -6.05 -9.87 11.94
CA ARG A 151 -6.50 -11.26 11.76
C ARG A 151 -8.03 -11.22 11.60
N PHE A 152 -8.52 -11.84 10.53
CA PHE A 152 -9.92 -12.18 10.36
C PHE A 152 -10.05 -13.70 10.39
#